data_AF-A0A950WJD4-F1
#
_entry.id   AF-A0A950WJD4-F1
#
_cell.length_a   1.000
_cell.length_b   1.000
_cell.length_c   1.000
_cell.angle_alpha   90.00
_cell.angle_beta   90.00
_cell.angle_gamma   90.00
#
_symmetry.space_group_name_H-M   'P 1'
#
loop_
_entity.id
_entity.type
_entity.pdbx_description
1 polymer ?
#
loop_
_entity_poly.entity_id
_entity_poly.type
_entity_poly.pdbx_seq_one_letter_code
_entity_poly.pdbx_strand_id
1 'polypeptide(L)'
;MTRSKVLLCIALGVVAFAGCRTVSSSSNNANSALVKVVNSNSSSNSNANSNSAANTATANDPGNAAGSPTDVYKAAYTARKNCDLADLKKVFSRELIKFMSNMAKEDKKSLDDELKDLCSRPQGSTEQVRNEKINGAHASIEYLDENNEWQHMDFIKEDGAWRMSLGAPGEDAPEPNRDDKDDNRS
;
A
#
# COMPACT_ATOMS: atom_id res chain seq x y z
N MET A 1 5.29 18.92 -51.22
CA MET A 1 5.19 17.73 -52.10
C MET A 1 6.61 17.43 -52.56
N THR A 2 7.30 16.46 -52.00
CA THR A 2 7.34 15.07 -52.50
C THR A 2 7.72 14.11 -51.38
N ARG A 3 6.98 13.01 -51.28
CA ARG A 3 7.14 11.93 -50.29
C ARG A 3 8.17 10.94 -50.82
N SER A 4 9.28 10.71 -50.11
CA SER A 4 10.19 9.62 -50.40
C SER A 4 9.87 8.43 -49.51
N LYS A 5 9.36 7.36 -50.12
CA LYS A 5 9.07 6.06 -49.53
C LYS A 5 10.19 5.10 -49.96
N VAL A 6 10.93 4.53 -49.02
CA VAL A 6 11.84 3.40 -49.26
C VAL A 6 11.68 2.47 -48.04
N LEU A 7 10.88 1.40 -48.19
CA LEU A 7 11.31 0.01 -48.40
C LEU A 7 11.86 -0.59 -47.10
N LEU A 8 11.00 -1.11 -46.21
CA LEU A 8 10.56 -2.51 -46.12
C LEU A 8 11.73 -3.52 -46.21
N CYS A 9 12.34 -3.83 -45.07
CA CYS A 9 13.06 -5.09 -44.86
C CYS A 9 12.38 -5.84 -43.72
N ILE A 10 11.64 -6.89 -44.09
CA ILE A 10 11.03 -7.87 -43.18
C ILE A 10 12.12 -8.87 -42.83
N ALA A 11 12.52 -8.93 -41.56
CA ALA A 11 13.33 -10.03 -41.03
C ALA A 11 12.41 -10.93 -40.18
N LEU A 12 11.99 -12.04 -40.77
CA LEU A 12 11.34 -13.17 -40.11
C LEU A 12 12.41 -13.96 -39.35
N GLY A 13 12.45 -13.81 -38.03
CA GLY A 13 13.22 -14.67 -37.13
C GLY A 13 12.30 -15.66 -36.41
N VAL A 14 12.22 -16.88 -36.91
CA VAL A 14 11.59 -18.03 -36.22
C VAL A 14 12.62 -18.59 -35.24
N VAL A 15 12.34 -18.56 -33.94
CA VAL A 15 13.11 -19.33 -32.93
C VAL A 15 12.16 -20.32 -32.28
N ALA A 16 12.55 -21.59 -32.38
CA ALA A 16 11.79 -22.77 -32.00
C ALA A 16 11.64 -22.92 -30.48
N PHE A 17 10.43 -23.28 -30.05
CA PHE A 17 10.14 -23.82 -28.73
C PHE A 17 10.52 -25.31 -28.69
N ALA A 18 11.41 -25.69 -27.79
CA ALA A 18 11.65 -27.08 -27.41
C ALA A 18 11.98 -27.17 -25.91
N GLY A 19 11.23 -27.97 -25.16
CA GLY A 19 11.60 -28.42 -23.82
C GLY A 19 10.47 -28.39 -22.78
N CYS A 20 9.76 -29.51 -22.64
CA CYS A 20 8.80 -29.77 -21.57
C CYS A 20 9.49 -30.57 -20.45
N ARG A 21 9.44 -30.06 -19.19
CA ARG A 21 9.25 -30.75 -17.87
C ARG A 21 10.32 -31.82 -17.48
N THR A 22 10.68 -32.13 -16.21
CA THR A 22 9.98 -32.16 -14.92
C THR A 22 11.03 -32.43 -13.79
N VAL A 23 10.71 -32.01 -12.54
CA VAL A 23 11.17 -32.50 -11.21
C VAL A 23 12.66 -32.58 -10.84
N SER A 24 13.05 -31.89 -9.75
CA SER A 24 13.27 -32.50 -8.41
C SER A 24 13.90 -31.49 -7.45
N SER A 25 13.25 -31.31 -6.29
CA SER A 25 13.79 -30.61 -5.13
C SER A 25 14.84 -31.49 -4.43
N SER A 26 16.01 -30.91 -4.09
CA SER A 26 16.78 -31.20 -2.86
C SER A 26 18.09 -30.41 -2.87
N SER A 27 18.23 -29.46 -1.95
CA SER A 27 19.54 -29.12 -1.39
C SER A 27 19.38 -28.89 0.10
N ASN A 28 20.23 -29.58 0.83
CA ASN A 28 20.17 -29.85 2.26
C ASN A 28 20.70 -28.64 3.03
N ASN A 29 19.91 -28.09 3.95
CA ASN A 29 20.47 -27.33 5.06
C ASN A 29 20.45 -28.24 6.30
N ALA A 30 21.64 -28.70 6.69
CA ALA A 30 21.87 -29.43 7.91
C ALA A 30 21.90 -28.44 9.07
N ASN A 31 20.86 -28.44 9.91
CA ASN A 31 21.03 -28.03 11.30
C ASN A 31 20.73 -29.23 12.20
N SER A 32 21.79 -29.71 12.82
CA SER A 32 21.78 -30.75 13.83
C SER A 32 21.45 -30.10 15.18
N ALA A 33 20.28 -30.38 15.72
CA ALA A 33 19.99 -30.14 17.14
C ALA A 33 18.86 -31.06 17.63
N LEU A 34 19.31 -32.15 18.26
CA LEU A 34 18.67 -32.96 19.30
C LEU A 34 17.13 -32.94 19.41
N VAL A 35 16.52 -34.04 18.97
CA VAL A 35 15.14 -34.42 19.26
C VAL A 35 15.05 -35.00 20.69
N LYS A 36 14.22 -34.40 21.55
CA LYS A 36 13.57 -35.11 22.67
C LYS A 36 12.06 -35.13 22.40
N VAL A 37 11.62 -36.19 21.72
CA VAL A 37 10.19 -36.53 21.58
C VAL A 37 9.76 -37.23 22.87
N VAL A 38 8.77 -36.66 23.55
CA VAL A 38 7.84 -37.41 24.40
C VAL A 38 6.46 -37.30 23.78
N ASN A 39 5.96 -38.47 23.41
CA ASN A 39 4.63 -38.79 22.94
C ASN A 39 3.58 -38.55 24.03
N SER A 40 2.46 -37.95 23.67
CA SER A 40 1.15 -38.19 24.29
C SER A 40 0.04 -37.72 23.35
N ASN A 41 -0.69 -38.69 22.81
CA ASN A 41 -1.98 -38.50 22.15
C ASN A 41 -2.97 -37.82 23.11
N SER A 42 -3.77 -36.88 22.59
CA SER A 42 -5.15 -36.67 23.01
C SER A 42 -5.90 -35.98 21.89
N SER A 43 -6.80 -36.73 21.26
CA SER A 43 -7.79 -36.22 20.33
C SER A 43 -8.87 -35.47 21.10
N SER A 44 -9.10 -34.20 20.74
CA SER A 44 -10.35 -33.50 21.03
C SER A 44 -10.68 -32.58 19.86
N ASN A 45 -11.69 -32.99 19.11
CA ASN A 45 -12.34 -32.23 18.05
C ASN A 45 -13.14 -31.08 18.69
N SER A 46 -12.96 -29.84 18.21
CA SER A 46 -13.92 -28.75 18.38
C SER A 46 -13.65 -27.62 17.37
N ASN A 47 -14.63 -27.43 16.50
CA ASN A 47 -14.87 -26.22 15.71
C ASN A 47 -14.74 -24.95 16.56
N ALA A 48 -13.94 -23.98 16.11
CA ALA A 48 -14.29 -22.55 16.18
C ALA A 48 -13.19 -21.70 15.52
N ASN A 49 -13.65 -20.92 14.54
CA ASN A 49 -13.44 -19.49 14.45
C ASN A 49 -12.01 -18.95 14.23
N SER A 50 -11.78 -18.53 12.99
CA SER A 50 -10.98 -17.38 12.55
C SER A 50 -10.16 -16.69 13.64
N ASN A 51 -8.87 -17.00 13.70
CA ASN A 51 -7.88 -16.09 14.24
C ASN A 51 -6.83 -15.84 13.16
N SER A 52 -6.89 -14.61 12.64
CA SER A 52 -5.91 -14.02 11.75
C SER A 52 -4.52 -14.21 12.35
N ALA A 53 -3.67 -14.94 11.64
CA ALA A 53 -2.30 -15.15 12.04
C ALA A 53 -1.58 -13.80 12.11
N ALA A 54 -1.04 -13.52 13.29
CA ALA A 54 -0.12 -12.41 13.51
C ALA A 54 1.07 -12.56 12.57
N ASN A 55 1.10 -11.75 11.50
CA ASN A 55 2.28 -11.66 10.66
C ASN A 55 3.27 -10.73 11.36
N THR A 56 4.32 -11.34 11.89
CA THR A 56 5.42 -10.67 12.58
C THR A 56 6.26 -9.94 11.53
N ALA A 57 5.94 -8.67 11.25
CA ALA A 57 6.78 -7.83 10.41
C ALA A 57 8.04 -7.43 11.19
N THR A 58 9.10 -8.23 11.04
CA THR A 58 10.48 -7.81 11.29
C THR A 58 11.05 -7.23 10.01
N ALA A 59 11.54 -5.99 10.11
CA ALA A 59 12.71 -5.41 9.44
C ALA A 59 12.44 -4.04 8.83
N ASN A 60 13.12 -3.06 9.43
CA ASN A 60 13.37 -1.71 8.95
C ASN A 60 14.19 -1.73 7.65
N ASP A 61 13.56 -2.13 6.54
CA ASP A 61 14.04 -1.77 5.20
C ASP A 61 12.98 -0.86 4.54
N PRO A 62 13.20 0.46 4.53
CA PRO A 62 12.25 1.38 3.93
C PRO A 62 12.19 1.27 2.39
N GLY A 63 13.00 0.39 1.77
CA GLY A 63 12.94 0.07 0.34
C GLY A 63 11.98 -1.07 -0.04
N ASN A 64 11.48 -1.85 0.92
CA ASN A 64 10.75 -3.09 0.64
C ASN A 64 9.32 -3.05 1.19
N ALA A 65 8.50 -2.11 0.71
CA ALA A 65 7.06 -2.13 0.94
C ALA A 65 6.35 -3.21 0.11
N ALA A 66 6.86 -4.45 0.15
CA ALA A 66 6.19 -5.66 -0.28
C ALA A 66 5.19 -6.17 0.79
N GLY A 67 4.61 -5.25 1.58
CA GLY A 67 3.59 -5.49 2.60
C GLY A 67 2.17 -5.30 2.05
N SER A 68 1.16 -5.27 2.92
CA SER A 68 -0.21 -4.90 2.56
C SER A 68 -0.44 -3.36 2.69
N PRO A 69 -1.55 -2.80 2.19
CA PRO A 69 -1.94 -1.42 2.45
C PRO A 69 -1.90 -1.02 3.94
N THR A 70 -2.31 -1.93 4.83
CA THR A 70 -2.19 -1.78 6.29
C THR A 70 -0.74 -1.55 6.73
N ASP A 71 0.22 -2.32 6.21
CA ASP A 71 1.63 -2.16 6.57
C ASP A 71 2.16 -0.79 6.13
N VAL A 72 1.75 -0.32 4.95
CA VAL A 72 2.09 1.01 4.43
C VAL A 72 1.51 2.11 5.31
N TYR A 73 0.25 1.99 5.74
CA TYR A 73 -0.37 2.94 6.67
C TYR A 73 0.40 3.02 7.99
N LYS A 74 0.75 1.88 8.60
CA LYS A 74 1.49 1.86 9.87
C LYS A 74 2.90 2.45 9.74
N ALA A 75 3.56 2.17 8.61
CA ALA A 75 4.83 2.80 8.28
C ALA A 75 4.68 4.32 8.15
N ALA A 76 3.66 4.81 7.43
CA ALA A 76 3.35 6.23 7.31
C ALA A 76 3.02 6.86 8.67
N TYR A 77 2.25 6.15 9.51
CA TYR A 77 1.86 6.58 10.85
C TYR A 77 3.11 6.84 11.71
N THR A 78 4.03 5.87 11.73
CA THR A 78 5.30 5.95 12.46
C THR A 78 6.22 7.04 11.89
N ALA A 79 6.35 7.12 10.57
CA ALA A 79 7.16 8.13 9.90
C ALA A 79 6.66 9.55 10.21
N ARG A 80 5.34 9.77 10.16
CA ARG A 80 4.72 11.06 10.52
C ARG A 80 4.97 11.42 11.97
N LYS A 81 4.76 10.47 12.90
CA LYS A 81 5.00 10.66 14.33
C LYS A 81 6.45 11.06 14.63
N ASN A 82 7.40 10.52 13.89
CA ASN A 82 8.83 10.81 14.03
C ASN A 82 9.33 11.95 13.14
N CYS A 83 8.45 12.56 12.33
CA CYS A 83 8.81 13.54 11.30
C CYS A 83 9.90 13.02 10.33
N ASP A 84 9.85 11.74 9.97
CA ASP A 84 10.76 11.13 8.99
C ASP A 84 10.26 11.42 7.56
N LEU A 85 10.74 12.53 7.01
CA LEU A 85 10.35 12.99 5.68
C LEU A 85 10.80 12.02 4.57
N ALA A 86 11.89 11.28 4.78
CA ALA A 86 12.40 10.35 3.78
C ALA A 86 11.48 9.13 3.67
N ASP A 87 11.02 8.60 4.80
CA ASP A 87 10.10 7.46 4.82
C ASP A 87 8.67 7.86 4.42
N LEU A 88 8.20 9.06 4.79
CA LEU A 88 6.93 9.60 4.28
C LEU A 88 6.93 9.66 2.74
N LYS A 89 8.01 10.14 2.12
CA LYS A 89 8.11 10.19 0.66
C LYS A 89 8.08 8.82 0.01
N LYS A 90 8.56 7.77 0.69
CA LYS A 90 8.57 6.40 0.15
C LYS A 90 7.19 5.76 0.21
N VAL A 91 6.35 6.10 1.18
CA VAL A 91 5.00 5.51 1.32
C VAL A 91 3.94 6.25 0.53
N PHE A 92 4.21 7.45 0.04
CA PHE A 92 3.29 8.22 -0.81
C PHE A 92 3.44 7.87 -2.29
N SER A 93 2.31 7.87 -3.01
CA SER A 93 2.33 7.65 -4.46
C SER A 93 2.99 8.82 -5.17
N ARG A 94 3.47 8.58 -6.39
CA ARG A 94 4.04 9.66 -7.22
C ARG A 94 3.04 10.80 -7.45
N GLU A 95 1.77 10.46 -7.61
CA GLU A 95 0.70 11.44 -7.78
C GLU A 95 0.50 12.28 -6.51
N LEU A 96 0.42 11.64 -5.34
CA LEU A 96 0.28 12.33 -4.06
C LEU A 96 1.46 13.27 -3.81
N ILE A 97 2.69 12.82 -4.08
CA ILE A 97 3.90 13.66 -3.99
C ILE A 97 3.83 14.87 -4.92
N LYS A 98 3.37 14.66 -6.16
CA LYS A 98 3.20 15.75 -7.13
C LYS A 98 2.15 16.75 -6.67
N PHE A 99 1.03 16.27 -6.14
CA PHE A 99 -0.04 17.10 -5.60
C PHE A 99 0.44 17.95 -4.42
N MET A 100 1.08 17.33 -3.42
CA MET A 100 1.66 18.04 -2.28
C MET A 100 2.73 19.04 -2.73
N SER A 101 3.55 18.69 -3.73
CA SER A 101 4.54 19.61 -4.27
C SER A 101 3.92 20.82 -4.96
N ASN A 102 2.75 20.67 -5.60
CA ASN A 102 2.04 21.78 -6.22
C ASN A 102 1.42 22.69 -5.16
N MET A 103 0.75 22.12 -4.14
CA MET A 103 0.25 22.88 -2.99
C MET A 103 1.37 23.67 -2.30
N ALA A 104 2.50 23.03 -2.03
CA ALA A 104 3.66 23.68 -1.44
C ALA A 104 4.12 24.88 -2.28
N LYS A 105 4.17 24.76 -3.62
CA LYS A 105 4.55 25.86 -4.51
C LYS A 105 3.56 27.02 -4.47
N GLU A 106 2.26 26.73 -4.41
CA GLU A 106 1.21 27.75 -4.26
C GLU A 106 1.41 28.55 -2.96
N ASP A 107 1.79 27.85 -1.89
CA ASP A 107 2.11 28.44 -0.59
C ASP A 107 3.55 28.99 -0.48
N LYS A 108 4.32 28.98 -1.58
CA LYS A 108 5.74 29.40 -1.64
C LYS A 108 6.65 28.64 -0.66
N LYS A 109 6.34 27.37 -0.41
CA LYS A 109 7.08 26.42 0.42
C LYS A 109 7.75 25.34 -0.44
N SER A 110 8.70 24.62 0.16
CA SER A 110 9.21 23.38 -0.42
C SER A 110 8.30 22.19 -0.08
N LEU A 111 8.41 21.08 -0.83
CA LEU A 111 7.71 19.84 -0.48
C LEU A 111 8.05 19.39 0.96
N ASP A 112 9.30 19.56 1.37
CA ASP A 112 9.76 19.15 2.70
C ASP A 112 9.13 19.99 3.80
N ASP A 113 8.86 21.27 3.53
CA ASP A 113 8.14 22.12 4.48
C ASP A 113 6.66 21.74 4.56
N GLU A 114 6.01 21.40 3.45
CA GLU A 114 4.65 20.86 3.47
C GLU A 114 4.56 19.52 4.22
N LEU A 115 5.57 18.65 4.09
CA LEU A 115 5.64 17.40 4.85
C LEU A 115 5.89 17.64 6.35
N LYS A 116 6.67 18.66 6.73
CA LYS A 116 6.82 19.05 8.15
C LYS A 116 5.52 19.62 8.72
N ASP A 117 4.79 20.40 7.93
CA ASP A 117 3.48 20.91 8.31
C ASP A 117 2.51 19.74 8.55
N LEU A 118 2.52 18.72 7.68
CA LEU A 118 1.78 17.48 7.88
C LEU A 118 2.13 16.78 9.21
N CYS A 119 3.40 16.75 9.60
CA CYS A 119 3.84 16.16 10.87
C CYS A 119 3.35 16.96 12.10
N SER A 120 3.02 18.24 11.91
CA SER A 120 2.49 19.12 12.95
C SER A 120 0.97 19.08 13.06
N ARG A 121 0.27 18.60 12.02
CA ARG A 121 -1.18 18.41 12.05
C ARG A 121 -1.56 17.28 13.03
N PRO A 122 -2.73 17.34 13.69
CA PRO A 122 -3.23 16.25 14.50
C PRO A 122 -3.27 14.92 13.75
N GLN A 123 -3.05 13.83 14.49
CA GLN A 123 -3.08 12.46 14.01
C GLN A 123 -3.80 11.61 15.05
N GLY A 124 -4.46 10.54 14.62
CA GLY A 124 -5.05 9.54 15.50
C GLY A 124 -4.09 9.09 16.61
N SER A 125 -4.62 8.88 17.81
CA SER A 125 -3.84 8.45 18.97
C SER A 125 -3.27 7.02 18.84
N THR A 126 -3.79 6.25 17.89
CA THR A 126 -3.39 4.87 17.60
C THR A 126 -3.28 4.64 16.09
N GLU A 127 -2.53 3.63 15.68
CA GLU A 127 -2.40 3.19 14.28
C GLU A 127 -3.48 2.17 13.87
N GLN A 128 -4.66 2.23 14.50
CA GLN A 128 -5.72 1.25 14.27
C GLN A 128 -6.30 1.37 12.85
N VAL A 129 -6.41 0.20 12.21
CA VAL A 129 -6.96 0.06 10.86
C VAL A 129 -7.88 -1.16 10.78
N ARG A 130 -8.81 -1.15 9.83
CA ARG A 130 -9.73 -2.26 9.53
C ARG A 130 -10.19 -2.24 8.08
N ASN A 131 -10.98 -3.25 7.71
CA ASN A 131 -11.70 -3.31 6.44
C ASN A 131 -10.79 -3.13 5.21
N GLU A 132 -9.59 -3.70 5.22
CA GLU A 132 -8.69 -3.68 4.07
C GLU A 132 -9.34 -4.39 2.87
N LYS A 133 -9.44 -3.69 1.74
CA LYS A 133 -9.97 -4.19 0.48
C LYS A 133 -8.93 -3.98 -0.61
N ILE A 134 -8.60 -5.04 -1.34
CA ILE A 134 -7.65 -5.00 -2.46
C ILE A 134 -8.38 -5.35 -3.75
N ASN A 135 -8.31 -4.47 -4.74
CA ASN A 135 -8.86 -4.66 -6.09
C ASN A 135 -7.77 -4.40 -7.14
N GLY A 136 -7.04 -5.45 -7.49
CA GLY A 136 -5.95 -5.39 -8.47
C GLY A 136 -4.82 -4.49 -7.99
N ALA A 137 -4.62 -3.35 -8.67
CA ALA A 137 -3.61 -2.36 -8.32
C ALA A 137 -4.12 -1.30 -7.33
N HIS A 138 -5.39 -1.28 -7.00
CA HIS A 138 -5.99 -0.34 -6.05
C HIS A 138 -6.34 -1.05 -4.76
N ALA A 139 -6.32 -0.32 -3.65
CA ALA A 139 -6.79 -0.83 -2.38
C ALA A 139 -7.30 0.30 -1.49
N SER A 140 -8.04 -0.05 -0.46
CA SER A 140 -8.45 0.87 0.58
C SER A 140 -8.47 0.24 1.95
N ILE A 141 -8.41 1.08 2.99
CA ILE A 141 -8.60 0.71 4.39
C ILE A 141 -9.50 1.74 5.07
N GLU A 142 -10.02 1.38 6.22
CA GLU A 142 -10.51 2.34 7.21
C GLU A 142 -9.48 2.51 8.33
N TYR A 143 -9.22 3.74 8.76
CA TYR A 143 -8.32 4.06 9.87
C TYR A 143 -9.01 4.96 10.90
N LEU A 144 -8.54 4.92 12.13
CA LEU A 144 -9.07 5.76 13.21
C LEU A 144 -8.33 7.10 13.24
N ASP A 145 -9.06 8.21 13.10
CA ASP A 145 -8.50 9.57 13.14
C ASP A 145 -8.33 10.13 14.57
N GLU A 146 -7.92 11.39 14.68
CA GLU A 146 -7.76 12.09 15.96
C GLU A 146 -9.05 12.26 16.77
N ASN A 147 -10.21 12.20 16.12
CA ASN A 147 -11.53 12.32 16.73
C ASN A 147 -12.11 10.95 17.11
N ASN A 148 -11.36 9.86 16.89
CA ASN A 148 -11.81 8.48 17.00
C ASN A 148 -12.93 8.13 16.01
N GLU A 149 -12.94 8.77 14.84
CA GLU A 149 -13.83 8.46 13.74
C GLU A 149 -13.10 7.58 12.72
N TRP A 150 -13.85 6.67 12.08
CA TRP A 150 -13.30 5.81 11.04
C TRP A 150 -13.32 6.54 9.71
N GLN A 151 -12.13 6.80 9.17
CA GLN A 151 -11.93 7.50 7.90
C GLN A 151 -11.42 6.52 6.84
N HIS A 152 -11.73 6.80 5.58
CA HIS A 152 -11.25 6.01 4.45
C HIS A 152 -9.89 6.51 3.96
N MET A 153 -9.00 5.59 3.58
CA MET A 153 -7.72 5.91 2.95
C MET A 153 -7.49 4.97 1.78
N ASP A 154 -7.04 5.54 0.66
CA ASP A 154 -6.81 4.81 -0.57
C ASP A 154 -5.33 4.58 -0.86
N PHE A 155 -5.08 3.51 -1.59
CA PHE A 155 -3.77 3.04 -1.95
C PHE A 155 -3.72 2.62 -3.41
N ILE A 156 -2.54 2.75 -4.00
CA ILE A 156 -2.20 2.31 -5.35
C ILE A 156 -0.92 1.51 -5.31
N LYS A 157 -0.84 0.46 -6.11
CA LYS A 157 0.35 -0.36 -6.28
C LYS A 157 1.18 0.19 -7.44
N GLU A 158 2.32 0.79 -7.12
CA GLU A 158 3.28 1.33 -8.09
C GLU A 158 4.58 0.51 -8.02
N ASP A 159 5.07 0.05 -9.18
CA ASP A 159 6.33 -0.70 -9.28
C ASP A 159 6.41 -1.92 -8.34
N GLY A 160 5.26 -2.56 -8.10
CA GLY A 160 5.14 -3.73 -7.23
C GLY A 160 4.99 -3.42 -5.74
N ALA A 161 5.03 -2.15 -5.33
CA ALA A 161 4.90 -1.71 -3.94
C ALA A 161 3.63 -0.89 -3.71
N TRP A 162 2.99 -1.04 -2.54
CA TRP A 162 1.83 -0.22 -2.17
C TRP A 162 2.25 1.18 -1.73
N ARG A 163 1.41 2.16 -2.07
CA ARG A 163 1.58 3.58 -1.75
C ARG A 163 0.24 4.23 -1.42
N MET A 164 0.22 5.19 -0.51
CA MET A 164 -0.96 6.02 -0.24
C MET A 164 -1.25 6.91 -1.44
N SER A 165 -2.51 7.01 -1.85
CA SER A 165 -2.95 7.79 -3.01
C SER A 165 -3.98 8.84 -2.64
N LEU A 166 -4.35 9.68 -3.61
CA LEU A 166 -5.43 10.67 -3.48
C LEU A 166 -6.84 10.06 -3.62
N GLY A 167 -6.94 8.73 -3.66
CA GLY A 167 -8.15 8.03 -4.05
C GLY A 167 -8.27 7.82 -5.55
N ALA A 168 -9.05 6.83 -5.94
CA ALA A 168 -9.53 6.74 -7.32
C ALA A 168 -10.68 7.75 -7.49
N PRO A 169 -10.76 8.48 -8.61
CA PRO A 169 -11.94 9.27 -8.91
C PRO A 169 -13.16 8.35 -9.15
N GLY A 170 -14.04 8.21 -8.14
CA GLY A 170 -15.37 7.54 -8.17
C GLY A 170 -15.35 6.06 -7.79
N GLU A 171 -16.25 5.49 -6.98
CA GLU A 171 -17.74 5.60 -6.99
C GLU A 171 -18.40 5.91 -5.62
N ASP A 172 -17.69 5.82 -4.49
CA ASP A 172 -18.27 5.89 -3.13
C ASP A 172 -17.77 7.08 -2.29
N ALA A 173 -17.30 8.16 -2.93
CA ALA A 173 -17.07 9.40 -2.18
C ALA A 173 -18.43 9.81 -1.58
N PRO A 174 -18.60 9.86 -0.24
CA PRO A 174 -19.86 10.28 0.34
C PRO A 174 -20.16 11.67 -0.23
N GLU A 175 -21.25 11.78 -0.99
CA GLU A 175 -21.66 13.09 -1.48
C GLU A 175 -21.74 14.00 -0.25
N PRO A 176 -21.07 15.17 -0.25
CA PRO A 176 -21.25 16.11 0.84
C PRO A 176 -22.74 16.38 0.91
N ASN A 177 -23.35 16.02 2.03
CA ASN A 177 -24.78 16.14 2.29
C ASN A 177 -25.21 17.55 1.84
N ARG A 178 -25.82 17.68 0.65
CA ARG A 178 -26.29 18.97 0.11
C ARG A 178 -27.66 19.34 0.67
N ASP A 179 -28.01 18.75 1.80
CA ASP A 179 -29.22 19.04 2.54
C ASP A 179 -28.94 20.10 3.59
N ASP A 180 -28.76 21.36 3.17
CA ASP A 180 -29.05 22.50 4.03
C ASP A 180 -29.40 23.76 3.21
N LYS A 181 -30.72 23.87 2.96
CA LYS A 181 -31.55 25.08 3.05
C LYS A 181 -31.36 26.19 2.02
N ASP A 182 -31.96 25.98 0.86
CA ASP A 182 -32.91 26.97 0.35
C ASP A 182 -34.08 27.04 1.34
N ASP A 183 -34.15 28.08 2.17
CA ASP A 183 -35.38 28.58 2.81
C ASP A 183 -35.03 29.73 3.79
N ASN A 184 -34.86 30.95 3.27
CA ASN A 184 -35.42 32.15 3.92
C ASN A 184 -35.29 33.38 3.00
N ARG A 185 -36.15 33.45 1.98
CA ARG A 185 -36.54 34.73 1.38
C ARG A 185 -38.04 34.88 1.56
N SER A 186 -38.44 35.44 2.70
CA SER A 186 -39.73 36.10 2.88
C SER A 186 -39.48 37.60 3.02
#